data_AF-A0A428N2U2-F1
#
_entry.id   AF-A0A428N2U2-F1
#
_cell.length_a   1.000
_cell.length_b   1.000
_cell.length_c   1.000
_cell.angle_alpha   90.00
_cell.angle_beta   90.00
_cell.angle_gamma   90.00
#
_symmetry.space_group_name_H-M   'P 1'
#
loop_
_entity.id
_entity.type
_entity.pdbx_description
1 polymer ?
#
loop_
_entity_poly.entity_id
_entity_poly.type
_entity_poly.pdbx_seq_one_letter_code
_entity_poly.pdbx_strand_id
1 'polypeptide(L)'
;MKPYAKQFYKNAAWRNCRQAYFVQQHGLCERCSRPGDVVHHKKYITPENINDPDVTLNHENLELLCQTCHNREHLGSSDPLREDVAFDEEGQLIRRDEG
;
A
#
# COMPACT_ATOMS: atom_id res chain seq x y z
N MET A 1 7.55 5.20 2.14
CA MET A 1 8.59 4.41 1.45
C MET A 1 9.82 4.32 2.34
N LYS A 2 10.38 3.12 2.55
CA LYS A 2 11.58 2.91 3.37
C LYS A 2 12.86 3.31 2.62
N PRO A 3 13.92 3.86 3.26
CA PRO A 3 15.11 4.39 2.56
C PRO A 3 15.84 3.39 1.67
N TYR A 4 15.98 2.13 2.11
CA TYR A 4 16.67 1.07 1.35
C TYR A 4 16.01 0.78 0.00
N ALA A 5 14.70 1.00 -0.14
CA ALA A 5 13.96 0.66 -1.35
C ALA A 5 13.92 1.80 -2.38
N LYS A 6 14.46 2.98 -2.06
CA LYS A 6 14.35 4.18 -2.89
C LYS A 6 14.95 3.99 -4.29
N GLN A 7 16.07 3.26 -4.40
CA GLN A 7 16.70 2.97 -5.69
C GLN A 7 15.88 1.98 -6.51
N PHE A 8 15.39 0.91 -5.88
CA PHE A 8 14.52 -0.07 -6.52
C PHE A 8 13.29 0.59 -7.16
N TYR A 9 12.56 1.41 -6.41
CA TYR A 9 11.35 2.06 -6.91
C TYR A 9 11.61 3.09 -8.03
N LYS A 10 12.85 3.54 -8.22
CA LYS A 10 13.27 4.39 -9.34
C LYS A 10 13.75 3.59 -10.56
N ASN A 11 13.99 2.29 -10.42
CA ASN A 11 14.48 1.42 -11.48
C ASN A 11 13.47 1.34 -12.64
N ALA A 12 13.96 1.41 -13.87
CA ALA A 12 13.16 1.24 -15.08
C ALA A 12 12.46 -0.14 -15.13
N ALA A 13 13.13 -1.21 -14.67
CA ALA A 13 12.54 -2.56 -14.63
C ALA A 13 11.27 -2.60 -13.79
N TRP A 14 11.31 -2.03 -12.58
CA TRP A 14 10.12 -1.91 -11.73
C TRP A 14 9.03 -1.06 -12.37
N ARG A 15 9.38 0.10 -12.95
CA ARG A 15 8.40 0.98 -13.60
C ARG A 15 7.69 0.28 -14.76
N ASN A 16 8.41 -0.49 -15.57
CA ASN A 16 7.86 -1.25 -16.68
C ASN A 16 6.98 -2.41 -16.19
N CYS A 17 7.46 -3.19 -15.22
CA CYS A 17 6.68 -4.26 -14.57
C CYS A 17 5.38 -3.71 -13.98
N ARG A 18 5.44 -2.64 -13.19
CA ARG A 18 4.28 -1.94 -12.62
C ARG A 18 3.27 -1.54 -13.69
N GLN A 19 3.74 -0.93 -14.79
CA GLN A 19 2.84 -0.50 -15.86
C GLN A 19 2.20 -1.69 -16.60
N ALA A 20 2.98 -2.73 -16.89
CA ALA A 20 2.50 -3.95 -17.53
C ALA A 20 1.42 -4.62 -16.68
N TYR A 21 1.67 -4.78 -15.37
CA TYR A 21 0.71 -5.35 -14.44
C TYR A 21 -0.56 -4.50 -14.33
N PHE A 22 -0.42 -3.17 -14.25
CA PHE A 22 -1.57 -2.27 -14.21
C PHE A 22 -2.49 -2.44 -15.43
N VAL A 23 -1.90 -2.53 -16.63
CA VAL A 23 -2.65 -2.74 -17.88
C VAL A 23 -3.27 -4.14 -17.92
N GLN A 24 -2.55 -5.16 -17.46
CA GLN A 24 -3.06 -6.53 -17.37
C GLN A 24 -4.32 -6.62 -16.50
N GLN A 25 -4.36 -5.86 -15.40
CA GLN A 25 -5.53 -5.78 -14.51
C GLN A 25 -6.59 -4.77 -14.96
N HIS A 26 -6.50 -4.28 -16.20
CA HIS A 26 -7.41 -3.29 -16.78
C HIS A 26 -7.53 -1.99 -15.96
N GLY A 27 -6.52 -1.67 -15.14
CA GLY A 27 -6.55 -0.52 -14.23
C GLY A 27 -7.57 -0.65 -13.09
N LEU A 28 -8.09 -1.84 -12.82
CA LEU A 28 -9.10 -2.09 -11.80
C LEU A 28 -8.47 -2.68 -10.53
N CYS A 29 -8.89 -2.19 -9.38
CA CYS A 29 -8.57 -2.73 -8.08
C CYS A 29 -9.07 -4.18 -7.99
N GLU A 30 -8.17 -5.11 -7.72
CA GLU A 30 -8.48 -6.55 -7.70
C GLU A 30 -9.37 -6.95 -6.52
N ARG A 31 -9.48 -6.11 -5.48
CA ARG A 31 -10.34 -6.37 -4.31
C ARG A 31 -11.75 -5.80 -4.38
N CYS A 32 -11.97 -4.71 -5.13
CA CYS A 32 -13.27 -4.03 -5.16
C CYS A 32 -13.74 -3.55 -6.53
N SER A 33 -12.97 -3.85 -7.58
CA SER A 33 -13.29 -3.54 -8.98
C SER A 33 -13.50 -2.05 -9.32
N ARG A 34 -13.16 -1.14 -8.40
CA ARG A 34 -13.05 0.31 -8.66
C ARG A 34 -11.68 0.63 -9.28
N PRO A 35 -11.46 1.83 -9.84
CA PRO A 35 -10.14 2.23 -10.34
C PRO A 35 -9.02 1.97 -9.33
N GLY A 36 -7.93 1.33 -9.77
CA GLY A 36 -6.74 1.07 -8.97
C GLY A 36 -5.75 2.23 -9.02
N ASP A 37 -4.96 2.39 -7.94
CA ASP A 37 -3.99 3.48 -7.79
C ASP A 37 -2.56 2.94 -7.63
N VAL A 38 -2.41 1.84 -6.89
CA VAL A 38 -1.12 1.33 -6.40
C VAL A 38 -0.99 -0.15 -6.76
N VAL A 39 0.12 -0.51 -7.41
CA VAL A 39 0.53 -1.92 -7.53
C VAL A 39 1.32 -2.25 -6.26
N HIS A 40 0.76 -3.14 -5.47
CA HIS A 40 1.22 -3.57 -4.16
C HIS A 40 1.95 -4.92 -4.24
N HIS A 41 2.96 -5.12 -3.40
CA HIS A 41 3.65 -6.40 -3.25
C HIS A 41 3.04 -7.22 -2.11
N LYS A 42 2.43 -8.37 -2.42
CA LYS A 42 1.81 -9.28 -1.44
C LYS A 42 2.82 -9.84 -0.45
N LYS A 43 3.97 -10.31 -0.94
CA LYS A 43 5.19 -10.57 -0.15
C LYS A 43 6.00 -9.30 -0.08
N TYR A 44 6.11 -8.74 1.13
CA TYR A 44 6.83 -7.50 1.39
C TYR A 44 8.29 -7.55 0.95
N ILE A 45 8.73 -6.46 0.32
CA ILE A 45 10.14 -6.24 0.01
C ILE A 45 10.90 -5.91 1.29
N THR A 46 11.96 -6.66 1.56
CA THR A 46 12.92 -6.46 2.65
C THR A 46 14.31 -6.18 2.08
N PRO A 47 15.27 -5.68 2.87
CA PRO A 47 16.65 -5.51 2.39
C PRO A 47 17.27 -6.80 1.85
N GLU A 48 16.87 -7.96 2.37
CA GLU A 48 17.42 -9.27 2.00
C GLU A 48 16.87 -9.78 0.66
N ASN A 49 15.63 -9.40 0.29
CA ASN A 49 14.97 -9.89 -0.93
C ASN A 49 14.84 -8.85 -2.05
N ILE A 50 15.31 -7.61 -1.85
CA ILE A 50 15.11 -6.51 -2.81
C ILE A 50 15.79 -6.71 -4.17
N ASN A 51 16.79 -7.59 -4.25
CA ASN A 51 17.48 -7.91 -5.49
C ASN A 51 16.97 -9.21 -6.14
N ASP A 52 15.96 -9.85 -5.54
CA ASP A 52 15.35 -11.08 -6.05
C ASP A 52 14.19 -10.72 -7.01
N PRO A 53 14.31 -10.97 -8.33
CA PRO A 53 13.25 -10.68 -9.29
C PRO A 53 11.99 -11.54 -9.06
N ASP A 54 12.11 -12.73 -8.47
CA ASP A 54 10.96 -13.59 -8.16
C ASP A 54 10.09 -13.03 -7.03
N VAL A 55 10.63 -12.08 -6.25
CA VAL A 55 9.88 -11.28 -5.29
C VAL A 55 9.48 -9.93 -5.86
N THR A 56 10.42 -9.23 -6.50
CA THR A 56 10.26 -7.81 -6.81
C THR A 56 9.53 -7.52 -8.12
N LEU A 57 9.60 -8.43 -9.10
CA LEU A 57 9.06 -8.26 -10.46
C LEU A 57 8.05 -9.36 -10.85
N ASN A 58 7.81 -10.33 -9.97
CA ASN A 58 6.88 -11.42 -10.22
C ASN A 58 5.42 -10.95 -10.10
N HIS A 59 4.66 -11.06 -11.19
CA HIS A 59 3.24 -10.68 -11.25
C HIS A 59 2.37 -11.46 -10.25
N GLU A 60 2.73 -12.70 -9.94
CA GLU A 60 2.03 -13.51 -8.93
C GLU A 60 2.23 -12.95 -7.51
N ASN A 61 3.24 -12.10 -7.30
CA ASN A 61 3.49 -11.40 -6.05
C ASN A 61 2.91 -9.97 -6.04
N LEU A 62 2.25 -9.54 -7.12
CA LEU A 62 1.65 -8.22 -7.21
C LEU A 62 0.13 -8.27 -6.98
N GLU A 63 -0.43 -7.10 -6.66
CA GLU A 63 -1.86 -6.85 -6.59
C GLU A 63 -2.13 -5.36 -6.89
N LEU A 64 -3.04 -5.04 -7.79
CA LEU A 64 -3.47 -3.68 -8.08
C LEU A 64 -4.59 -3.30 -7.11
N LEU A 65 -4.35 -2.27 -6.29
CA LEU A 65 -5.28 -1.81 -5.27
C LEU A 65 -5.61 -0.33 -5.44
N CYS A 66 -6.86 0.03 -5.12
CA CYS A 66 -7.19 1.42 -4.81
C CYS A 66 -6.62 1.82 -3.44
N GLN A 67 -6.46 3.11 -3.18
CA GLN A 67 -5.86 3.58 -1.92
C GLN A 67 -6.59 3.06 -0.67
N THR A 68 -7.92 2.96 -0.69
CA THR A 68 -8.70 2.43 0.44
C THR A 68 -8.35 0.97 0.73
N CYS A 69 -8.26 0.13 -0.30
CA CYS A 69 -7.90 -1.28 -0.13
C CYS A 69 -6.44 -1.44 0.29
N HIS A 70 -5.54 -0.64 -0.28
CA HIS A 70 -4.12 -0.62 0.10
C HIS A 70 -3.92 -0.22 1.57
N ASN A 71 -4.62 0.80 2.05
CA ASN A 71 -4.52 1.21 3.46
C ASN A 71 -5.06 0.13 4.41
N ARG A 72 -6.16 -0.53 4.06
CA ARG A 72 -6.70 -1.65 4.85
C ARG A 72 -5.71 -2.82 4.95
N GLU A 73 -4.96 -3.11 3.88
CA GLU A 73 -3.91 -4.13 3.90
C GLU A 73 -2.79 -3.79 4.89
N HIS A 74 -2.35 -2.52 4.91
CA HIS A 74 -1.25 -2.09 5.76
C HIS A 74 -1.62 -1.81 7.22
N LEU A 75 -2.83 -1.32 7.47
CA LEU A 75 -3.29 -0.88 8.80
C LEU A 75 -4.21 -1.91 9.48
N GLY A 76 -4.70 -2.91 8.74
CA GLY A 76 -5.75 -3.81 9.19
C GLY A 76 -7.07 -3.05 9.46
N SER A 77 -7.92 -3.65 10.30
CA SER A 77 -9.15 -3.02 10.83
C SER A 77 -8.89 -2.10 12.03
N SER A 78 -7.62 -1.81 12.32
CA SER A 78 -7.23 -1.02 13.49
C SER A 78 -7.75 0.41 13.32
N ASP A 79 -8.39 0.93 14.36
CA ASP A 79 -8.89 2.30 14.38
C ASP A 79 -7.72 3.26 14.09
N PRO A 80 -7.82 4.16 13.08
CA PRO A 80 -6.78 5.15 12.83
C PRO A 80 -6.61 6.15 13.97
N LEU A 81 -7.54 6.20 14.93
CA LEU A 81 -7.41 6.98 16.15
C LEU A 81 -6.34 6.37 17.06
N ARG A 82 -5.40 7.21 17.52
CA ARG A 82 -4.53 6.84 18.64
C ARG A 82 -5.40 6.63 19.88
N GLU A 83 -5.03 5.68 20.72
CA GLU A 83 -5.81 5.33 21.92
C GLU A 83 -6.03 6.52 22.87
N ASP A 84 -5.15 7.53 22.84
CA ASP A 84 -5.19 8.71 23.71
C ASP A 84 -6.03 9.87 23.16
N VAL A 85 -6.72 9.72 22.03
CA VAL A 85 -7.56 10.77 21.44
C VAL A 85 -9.01 10.31 21.17
N ALA A 86 -9.94 11.26 21.15
CA ALA A 86 -11.35 11.07 20.82
C ALA A 86 -11.93 12.33 20.14
N PHE A 87 -13.11 12.21 19.52
CA PHE A 87 -13.84 13.37 19.00
C PHE A 87 -14.85 13.87 20.04
N ASP A 88 -14.91 15.17 20.27
CA ASP A 88 -15.96 15.79 21.08
C ASP A 88 -17.28 15.98 20.30
N GLU A 89 -18.30 16.54 20.95
CA GLU A 89 -19.63 16.77 20.35
C GLU A 89 -19.60 17.78 19.18
N GLU A 90 -18.56 18.61 19.10
CA GLU A 90 -18.32 19.56 18.00
C GLU A 90 -17.45 18.95 16.89
N GLY A 91 -17.04 17.68 17.04
CA GLY A 91 -16.21 16.95 16.09
C GLY A 91 -14.73 17.35 16.13
N GLN A 92 -14.26 18.02 17.18
CA GLN A 92 -12.85 18.34 17.38
C GLN A 92 -12.10 17.14 17.96
N LEU A 93 -10.85 16.94 17.55
CA LEU A 93 -9.99 15.90 18.09
C LEU A 93 -9.37 16.37 19.42
N ILE A 94 -9.80 15.79 20.52
CA ILE A 94 -9.32 16.07 21.88
C ILE A 94 -8.53 14.89 22.44
N ARG A 95 -7.66 15.14 23.44
CA ARG A 95 -7.07 14.03 24.20
C ARG A 95 -8.09 13.49 25.19
N ARG A 96 -8.08 12.16 25.42
CA ARG A 96 -9.03 11.52 26.34
C ARG A 96 -8.87 11.92 27.81
N ASP A 97 -7.71 12.46 28.18
CA ASP A 97 -7.45 13.06 29.50
C ASP A 97 -7.89 14.52 29.62
N GLU A 98 -8.35 15.13 28.53
CA GLU A 98 -8.85 16.51 28.46
C GLU A 98 -10.38 16.59 28.28
N GLY A 99 -11.08 15.43 28.32
CA GLY A 99 -12.53 15.30 28.10
C GLY A 99 -13.31 14.81 29.32
#